data_AF-A0A6C0I0P7-F1
#
_entry.id   AF-A0A6C0I0P7-F1
#
_cell.length_a   1.000
_cell.length_b   1.000
_cell.length_c   1.000
_cell.angle_alpha   90.00
_cell.angle_beta   90.00
_cell.angle_gamma   90.00
#
_symmetry.space_group_name_H-M   'P 1'
#
loop_
_entity.id
_entity.type
_entity.pdbx_description
1 polymer ?
#
loop_
_entity_poly.entity_id
_entity_poly.type
_entity_poly.pdbx_seq_one_letter_code
_entity_poly.pdbx_strand_id
1 'polypeptide(L)'
;MYRHMTDMDAMSIPLPKNKLNGKWKLYYHLPQNTKWDLSSYMVILGDIGYAEQVIVLNEKMNENIVKNCMLFLMRDGITPMWEDPKNRSGGCFSYKVVNKSVGEVWKNLFYLACGETLAANRANHKYINGITVSPKKNFCIVKIWLDTTEFQDPNFIVDVPNLPKQGCLFKKHEPEF
;
A
#
# COMPACT_ATOMS: atom_id res chain seq x y z
N MET A 1 -57.89 12.67 -13.14
CA MET A 1 -57.45 13.57 -12.06
C MET A 1 -56.91 12.70 -10.92
N TYR A 2 -55.68 12.21 -11.04
CA TYR A 2 -54.99 11.50 -9.96
C TYR A 2 -53.67 12.20 -9.70
N ARG A 3 -53.47 12.47 -8.41
CA ARG A 3 -52.58 13.45 -7.81
C ARG A 3 -51.13 12.96 -7.88
N HIS A 4 -50.24 13.80 -8.41
CA HIS A 4 -48.81 13.61 -8.33
C HIS A 4 -48.38 13.45 -6.86
N MET A 5 -47.84 12.28 -6.53
CA MET A 5 -46.98 12.08 -5.36
C MET A 5 -45.60 12.56 -5.78
N THR A 6 -45.22 13.74 -5.31
CA THR A 6 -43.84 14.22 -5.37
C THR A 6 -43.10 13.54 -4.23
N ASP A 7 -42.27 12.55 -4.55
CA ASP A 7 -41.25 12.09 -3.61
C ASP A 7 -40.31 13.26 -3.35
N MET A 8 -40.25 13.66 -2.08
CA MET A 8 -39.27 14.62 -1.58
C MET A 8 -37.88 14.04 -1.81
N ASP A 9 -37.07 14.74 -2.61
CA ASP A 9 -35.62 14.57 -2.61
C ASP A 9 -35.11 14.75 -1.18
N ALA A 10 -34.87 13.64 -0.49
CA ALA A 10 -34.07 13.63 0.71
C ALA A 10 -32.69 14.17 0.32
N MET A 11 -32.41 15.42 0.69
CA MET A 11 -31.09 16.01 0.55
C MET A 11 -30.10 15.11 1.29
N SER A 12 -29.37 14.30 0.53
CA SER A 12 -28.31 13.46 1.06
C SER A 12 -27.20 14.40 1.56
N ILE A 13 -27.18 14.63 2.87
CA ILE A 13 -26.07 15.32 3.52
C ILE A 13 -24.83 14.48 3.19
N PRO A 14 -23.82 15.01 2.47
CA PRO A 14 -22.62 14.25 2.19
C PRO A 14 -22.00 13.84 3.52
N LEU A 15 -21.81 12.53 3.73
CA LEU A 15 -21.16 12.02 4.93
C LEU A 15 -19.82 12.77 5.15
N PRO A 16 -19.48 13.15 6.40
CA PRO A 16 -18.21 13.80 6.69
C PRO A 16 -17.08 12.93 6.15
N LYS A 17 -16.27 13.46 5.22
CA LYS A 17 -15.13 12.74 4.66
C LYS A 17 -13.94 12.87 5.60
N ASN A 18 -13.41 11.75 6.06
CA ASN A 18 -12.30 11.72 7.00
C ASN A 18 -10.98 11.86 6.24
N LYS A 19 -10.37 13.05 6.27
CA LYS A 19 -9.08 13.31 5.59
C LYS A 19 -7.95 12.50 6.22
N LEU A 20 -7.08 11.95 5.37
CA LEU A 20 -5.82 11.36 5.77
C LEU A 20 -4.76 12.45 5.99
N ASN A 21 -3.72 12.13 6.75
CA ASN A 21 -2.58 13.01 6.98
C ASN A 21 -1.72 13.19 5.71
N GLY A 22 -1.62 12.14 4.90
CA GLY A 22 -0.88 12.12 3.65
C GLY A 22 -1.75 11.59 2.50
N LYS A 23 -1.36 11.94 1.27
CA LYS A 23 -1.95 11.39 0.06
C LYS A 23 -1.19 10.17 -0.41
N TRP A 24 -1.91 9.21 -0.97
CA TRP A 24 -1.36 7.95 -1.46
C TRP A 24 -1.81 7.65 -2.89
N LYS A 25 -1.00 6.87 -3.60
CA LYS A 25 -1.23 6.36 -4.94
C LYS A 25 -1.12 4.86 -4.96
N LEU A 26 -2.13 4.20 -5.51
CA LEU A 26 -2.14 2.75 -5.70
C LEU A 26 -1.87 2.42 -7.17
N TYR A 27 -0.82 1.65 -7.41
CA TYR A 27 -0.39 1.18 -8.71
C TYR A 27 -0.57 -0.34 -8.83
N TYR A 28 -0.67 -0.80 -10.07
CA TYR A 28 -0.43 -2.19 -10.41
C TYR A 28 0.60 -2.34 -11.53
N HIS A 29 1.27 -3.48 -11.52
CA HIS A 29 2.14 -3.93 -12.60
C HIS A 29 1.77 -5.36 -12.99
N LEU A 30 1.87 -5.69 -14.27
CA LEU A 30 1.52 -7.02 -14.77
C LEU A 30 2.67 -7.99 -14.48
N PRO A 31 2.44 -9.12 -13.78
CA PRO A 31 3.50 -10.08 -13.46
C PRO A 31 4.26 -10.63 -14.69
N GLN A 32 3.60 -10.67 -15.85
CA GLN A 32 4.17 -11.12 -17.12
C GLN A 32 4.95 -10.02 -17.88
N ASN A 33 4.84 -8.76 -17.46
CA ASN A 33 5.57 -7.67 -18.08
C ASN A 33 7.00 -7.65 -17.53
N THR A 34 7.99 -7.85 -18.40
CA THR A 34 9.40 -7.83 -18.00
C THR A 34 10.01 -6.43 -18.06
N LYS A 35 9.27 -5.44 -18.56
CA LYS A 35 9.68 -4.04 -18.54
C LYS A 35 9.39 -3.45 -17.16
N TRP A 36 10.42 -2.85 -16.56
CA TRP A 36 10.38 -2.22 -15.23
C TRP A 36 10.47 -0.69 -15.30
N ASP A 37 10.21 -0.10 -16.46
CA ASP A 37 10.12 1.35 -16.60
C ASP A 37 8.79 1.88 -16.05
N LEU A 38 8.72 3.18 -15.75
CA LEU A 38 7.53 3.80 -15.17
C LEU A 38 6.26 3.61 -16.01
N SER A 39 6.38 3.51 -17.33
CA SER A 39 5.22 3.37 -18.23
C SER A 39 4.53 2.00 -18.10
N SER A 40 5.24 1.02 -17.52
CA SER A 40 4.68 -0.31 -17.23
C SER A 40 3.77 -0.35 -15.99
N TYR A 41 3.83 0.69 -15.14
CA TYR A 41 3.01 0.81 -13.93
C TYR A 41 1.73 1.57 -14.21
N MET A 42 0.60 0.93 -13.94
CA MET A 42 -0.72 1.50 -14.15
C MET A 42 -1.31 1.98 -12.82
N VAL A 43 -1.82 3.22 -12.81
CA VAL A 43 -2.46 3.80 -11.62
C VAL A 43 -3.87 3.24 -11.50
N ILE A 44 -4.16 2.56 -10.38
CA ILE A 44 -5.52 2.17 -9.99
C ILE A 44 -6.27 3.38 -9.43
N LEU A 45 -5.64 4.08 -8.47
CA LEU A 45 -6.17 5.33 -7.92
C LEU A 45 -5.03 6.25 -7.51
N GLY A 46 -5.08 7.51 -7.98
CA GLY A 46 -3.98 8.47 -7.87
C GLY A 46 -4.13 9.54 -6.78
N ASP A 47 -5.26 9.61 -6.08
CA ASP A 47 -5.50 10.65 -5.05
C ASP A 47 -6.29 10.04 -3.87
N ILE A 48 -5.65 9.10 -3.17
CA ILE A 48 -6.18 8.51 -1.94
C ILE A 48 -5.87 9.49 -0.80
N GLY A 49 -6.83 10.32 -0.45
CA GLY A 49 -6.72 11.36 0.59
C GLY A 49 -7.77 11.25 1.70
N TYR A 50 -8.65 10.25 1.63
CA TYR A 50 -9.74 10.06 2.58
C TYR A 50 -9.83 8.60 3.05
N ALA A 51 -10.16 8.39 4.34
CA ALA A 51 -10.26 7.07 4.94
C ALA A 51 -11.31 6.18 4.24
N GLU A 52 -12.40 6.78 3.75
CA GLU A 52 -13.46 6.07 3.02
C GLU A 52 -12.93 5.46 1.71
N GLN A 53 -12.00 6.15 1.03
CA GLN A 53 -11.34 5.58 -0.16
C GLN A 53 -10.49 4.37 0.22
N VAL A 54 -9.80 4.42 1.35
CA VAL A 54 -8.99 3.29 1.86
C VAL A 54 -9.88 2.09 2.18
N ILE A 55 -11.03 2.32 2.82
CA ILE A 55 -12.02 1.27 3.12
C ILE A 55 -12.53 0.63 1.84
N VAL A 56 -13.05 1.44 0.91
CA VAL A 56 -13.61 0.96 -0.36
C VAL A 56 -12.58 0.21 -1.20
N LEU A 57 -11.32 0.68 -1.24
CA LEU A 57 -10.25 -0.01 -1.94
C LEU A 57 -9.95 -1.36 -1.30
N ASN A 58 -9.86 -1.44 0.03
CA ASN A 58 -9.60 -2.71 0.72
C ASN A 58 -10.74 -3.73 0.58
N GLU A 59 -11.99 -3.26 0.48
CA GLU A 59 -13.14 -4.14 0.21
C GLU A 59 -13.15 -4.66 -1.23
N LYS A 60 -12.71 -3.84 -2.19
CA LYS A 60 -12.61 -4.23 -3.60
C LYS A 60 -11.40 -5.11 -3.89
N MET A 61 -10.30 -4.93 -3.17
CA MET A 61 -9.07 -5.72 -3.29
C MET A 61 -9.21 -7.07 -2.58
N ASN A 62 -10.02 -7.96 -3.15
CA ASN A 62 -10.18 -9.31 -2.60
C ASN A 62 -8.85 -10.11 -2.63
N GLU A 63 -8.80 -11.20 -1.87
CA GLU A 63 -7.59 -12.03 -1.73
C GLU A 63 -7.02 -12.51 -3.06
N ASN A 64 -7.87 -12.82 -4.05
CA ASN A 64 -7.43 -13.26 -5.36
C ASN A 64 -6.69 -12.16 -6.12
N ILE A 65 -7.09 -10.90 -5.99
CA ILE A 65 -6.37 -9.78 -6.62
C ILE A 65 -5.00 -9.63 -5.95
N VAL A 66 -4.96 -9.54 -4.63
CA VAL A 66 -3.71 -9.35 -3.86
C VAL A 66 -2.72 -10.49 -4.11
N LYS A 67 -3.22 -11.73 -4.19
CA LYS A 67 -2.41 -12.93 -4.42
C LYS A 67 -1.84 -13.05 -5.83
N ASN A 68 -2.46 -12.43 -6.84
CA ASN A 68 -2.11 -12.63 -8.25
C ASN A 68 -1.60 -11.37 -8.96
N CYS A 69 -1.74 -10.19 -8.36
CA CYS A 69 -1.29 -8.93 -8.93
C CYS A 69 -0.04 -8.39 -8.21
N MET A 70 0.81 -7.67 -8.94
CA MET A 70 1.83 -6.84 -8.32
C MET A 70 1.22 -5.49 -7.98
N LEU A 71 1.08 -5.19 -6.70
CA LEU A 71 0.47 -3.95 -6.22
C LEU A 71 1.49 -3.12 -5.44
N PHE A 72 1.38 -1.80 -5.59
CA PHE A 72 2.25 -0.83 -4.93
C PHE A 72 1.40 0.31 -4.40
N LEU A 73 1.39 0.50 -3.08
CA LEU A 73 0.81 1.68 -2.45
C LEU A 73 1.97 2.59 -2.05
N MET A 74 2.09 3.72 -2.73
CA MET A 74 3.18 4.68 -2.51
C MET A 74 2.60 6.02 -2.02
N ARG A 75 3.38 6.77 -1.25
CA ARG A 75 3.04 8.18 -0.98
C ARG A 75 2.96 8.95 -2.28
N ASP A 76 2.06 9.95 -2.32
CA ASP A 76 1.95 10.83 -3.46
C ASP A 76 3.29 11.54 -3.75
N GLY A 77 3.64 11.64 -5.03
CA GLY A 77 4.93 12.15 -5.50
C GLY A 77 6.10 11.16 -5.47
N ILE A 78 5.90 9.93 -4.96
CA ILE A 78 6.92 8.87 -4.96
C ILE A 78 6.50 7.75 -5.90
N THR A 79 7.33 7.46 -6.90
CA THR A 79 7.08 6.37 -7.85
C THR A 79 7.44 5.01 -7.25
N PRO A 80 6.80 3.90 -7.70
CA PRO A 80 7.11 2.54 -7.23
C PRO A 80 8.42 1.98 -7.83
N MET A 81 9.44 2.83 -7.95
CA MET A 81 10.73 2.54 -8.55
C MET A 81 11.84 2.83 -7.54
N TRP A 82 12.80 1.92 -7.45
CA TRP A 82 13.99 2.03 -6.61
C TRP A 82 14.90 3.20 -7.03
N GLU A 83 14.84 3.65 -8.29
CA GLU A 83 15.55 4.83 -8.81
C GLU A 83 14.94 6.17 -8.36
N ASP A 84 13.70 6.17 -7.85
CA ASP A 84 13.05 7.38 -7.38
C ASP A 84 13.95 8.11 -6.36
N PRO A 85 14.11 9.45 -6.42
CA PRO A 85 14.95 10.19 -5.49
C PRO A 85 14.66 9.92 -4.02
N LYS A 86 13.41 9.58 -3.66
CA LYS A 86 13.02 9.22 -2.30
C LYS A 86 13.27 7.77 -1.93
N ASN A 87 13.44 6.88 -2.91
CA ASN A 87 13.69 5.45 -2.66
C ASN A 87 15.17 5.09 -2.77
N ARG A 88 15.94 5.76 -3.64
CA ARG A 88 17.30 5.35 -4.04
C ARG A 88 18.33 5.28 -2.92
N SER A 89 18.19 6.09 -1.88
CA SER A 89 19.07 6.09 -0.69
C SER A 89 18.57 5.19 0.44
N GLY A 90 17.42 4.56 0.25
CA GLY A 90 16.71 3.82 1.26
C GLY A 90 16.86 2.31 1.14
N GLY A 91 15.84 1.62 1.63
CA GLY A 91 15.77 0.18 1.57
C GLY A 91 14.36 -0.31 1.83
N CYS A 92 14.22 -1.62 2.01
CA CYS A 92 12.95 -2.22 2.32
C CYS A 92 13.08 -3.39 3.29
N PHE A 93 12.10 -3.50 4.18
CA PHE A 93 11.82 -4.74 4.88
C PHE A 93 11.12 -5.68 3.90
N SER A 94 11.64 -6.89 3.73
CA SER A 94 11.13 -7.90 2.81
C SER A 94 10.65 -9.13 3.57
N TYR A 95 9.37 -9.45 3.38
CA TYR A 95 8.66 -10.52 4.06
C TYR A 95 8.22 -11.59 3.06
N LYS A 96 8.27 -12.85 3.50
CA LYS A 96 7.69 -13.99 2.79
C LYS A 96 6.35 -14.35 3.44
N VAL A 97 5.25 -14.11 2.73
CA VAL A 97 3.90 -14.32 3.27
C VAL A 97 3.20 -15.42 2.48
N VAL A 98 2.70 -16.44 3.17
CA VAL A 98 1.98 -17.55 2.51
C VAL A 98 0.70 -17.03 1.85
N ASN A 99 0.32 -17.63 0.72
CA ASN A 99 -0.80 -17.15 -0.10
C ASN A 99 -2.11 -17.02 0.69
N LYS A 100 -2.39 -17.96 1.61
CA LYS A 100 -3.61 -17.95 2.45
C LYS A 100 -3.75 -16.76 3.40
N SER A 101 -2.66 -16.01 3.62
CA SER A 101 -2.62 -14.91 4.59
C SER A 101 -2.35 -13.56 3.91
N VAL A 102 -2.00 -13.53 2.62
CA VAL A 102 -1.53 -12.31 1.96
C VAL A 102 -2.63 -11.25 1.86
N GLY A 103 -3.88 -11.66 1.66
CA GLY A 103 -5.01 -10.73 1.60
C GLY A 103 -5.19 -9.96 2.91
N GLU A 104 -5.17 -10.66 4.04
CA GLU A 104 -5.26 -10.05 5.37
C GLU A 104 -4.06 -9.16 5.68
N VAL A 105 -2.84 -9.64 5.38
CA VAL A 105 -1.60 -8.87 5.57
C VAL A 105 -1.64 -7.57 4.76
N TRP A 106 -2.00 -7.63 3.48
CA TRP A 106 -2.12 -6.46 2.63
C TRP A 106 -3.14 -5.46 3.18
N LYS A 107 -4.31 -5.94 3.58
CA LYS A 107 -5.37 -5.10 4.16
C LYS A 107 -4.90 -4.36 5.41
N ASN A 108 -4.27 -5.06 6.34
CA ASN A 108 -3.74 -4.47 7.57
C ASN A 108 -2.63 -3.46 7.27
N LEU A 109 -1.69 -3.80 6.37
CA LEU A 109 -0.62 -2.89 5.97
C LEU A 109 -1.15 -1.63 5.30
N PHE A 110 -2.18 -1.73 4.46
CA PHE A 110 -2.80 -0.59 3.80
C PHE A 110 -3.38 0.38 4.85
N TYR A 111 -4.18 -0.12 5.79
CA TYR A 111 -4.74 0.73 6.85
C TYR A 111 -3.65 1.36 7.71
N LEU A 112 -2.64 0.60 8.12
CA LEU A 112 -1.54 1.09 8.95
C LEU A 112 -0.67 2.12 8.22
N ALA A 113 -0.45 1.95 6.91
CA ALA A 113 0.27 2.91 6.07
C ALA A 113 -0.51 4.22 5.98
N CYS A 114 -1.75 4.18 5.48
CA CYS A 114 -2.56 5.39 5.32
C CYS A 114 -2.94 6.07 6.63
N GLY A 115 -3.04 5.31 7.72
CA GLY A 115 -3.30 5.81 9.07
C GLY A 115 -2.04 6.30 9.81
N GLU A 116 -0.88 6.31 9.17
CA GLU A 116 0.40 6.77 9.75
C GLU A 116 0.80 6.02 11.05
N THR A 117 0.46 4.73 11.13
CA THR A 117 0.64 3.89 12.34
C THR A 117 1.44 2.60 12.09
N LEU A 118 2.02 2.44 10.90
CA LEU A 118 2.81 1.25 10.55
C LEU A 118 4.17 1.15 11.27
N ALA A 119 4.76 2.27 11.67
CA ALA A 119 6.02 2.28 12.41
C ALA A 119 5.75 2.15 13.92
N ALA A 120 6.52 1.31 14.62
CA ALA A 120 6.38 1.10 16.06
C ALA A 120 6.56 2.40 16.86
N ASN A 121 7.52 3.24 16.44
CA ASN A 121 7.57 4.64 16.84
C ASN A 121 6.89 5.50 15.77
N ARG A 122 5.76 6.13 16.12
CA ARG A 122 4.97 6.96 15.19
C ARG A 122 5.79 8.12 14.59
N ALA A 123 6.75 8.68 15.31
CA ALA A 123 7.60 9.76 14.80
C ALA A 123 8.48 9.32 13.61
N ASN A 124 8.72 8.01 13.49
CA ASN A 124 9.51 7.42 12.41
C ASN A 124 8.65 7.02 11.20
N HIS A 125 7.33 7.13 11.25
CA HIS A 125 6.47 6.77 10.13
C HIS A 125 6.76 7.62 8.87
N LYS A 126 7.25 8.84 9.05
CA LYS A 126 7.69 9.74 7.96
C LYS A 126 8.73 9.12 7.01
N TYR A 127 9.49 8.13 7.46
CA TYR A 127 10.50 7.43 6.66
C TYR A 127 9.91 6.34 5.77
N ILE A 128 8.63 5.96 5.94
CA ILE A 128 7.97 4.95 5.12
C ILE A 128 7.44 5.61 3.85
N ASN A 129 7.91 5.14 2.70
CA ASN A 129 7.48 5.61 1.38
C ASN A 129 6.32 4.81 0.79
N GLY A 130 6.20 3.53 1.13
CA GLY A 130 5.18 2.67 0.55
C GLY A 130 5.23 1.22 0.97
N ILE A 131 4.22 0.47 0.54
CA ILE A 131 4.12 -0.98 0.71
C ILE A 131 3.91 -1.64 -0.65
N THR A 132 4.43 -2.85 -0.83
CA THR A 132 4.30 -3.60 -2.07
C THR A 132 3.95 -5.05 -1.80
N VAL A 133 3.21 -5.68 -2.72
CA VAL A 133 2.99 -7.12 -2.76
C VAL A 133 3.32 -7.63 -4.15
N SER A 134 4.04 -8.74 -4.24
CA SER A 134 4.41 -9.36 -5.51
C SER A 134 4.23 -10.88 -5.43
N PRO A 135 3.50 -11.49 -6.36
CA PRO A 135 3.18 -12.91 -6.30
C PRO A 135 4.39 -13.78 -6.64
N LYS A 136 4.49 -14.94 -5.97
CA LYS A 136 5.36 -16.07 -6.31
C LYS A 136 4.51 -17.35 -6.27
N LYS A 137 5.11 -18.50 -6.62
CA LYS A 137 4.37 -19.77 -6.77
C LYS A 137 3.53 -20.14 -5.53
N ASN A 138 4.12 -20.11 -4.34
CA ASN A 138 3.48 -20.60 -3.10
C ASN A 138 3.32 -19.52 -2.00
N PHE A 139 3.79 -18.31 -2.27
CA PHE A 139 3.84 -17.21 -1.32
C PHE A 139 3.87 -15.89 -2.09
N CYS A 140 3.64 -14.78 -1.42
CA CYS A 140 3.92 -13.45 -1.93
C CYS A 140 5.11 -12.85 -1.21
N ILE A 141 5.86 -12.01 -1.92
CA ILE A 141 6.84 -11.12 -1.31
C ILE A 141 6.13 -9.82 -0.99
N VAL A 142 6.04 -9.51 0.30
CA VAL A 142 5.53 -8.23 0.79
C VAL A 142 6.73 -7.38 1.17
N LYS A 143 6.74 -6.10 0.78
CA LYS A 143 7.80 -5.17 1.18
C LYS A 143 7.22 -3.90 1.78
N ILE A 144 7.98 -3.30 2.69
CA ILE A 144 7.74 -1.97 3.24
C ILE A 144 8.97 -1.13 2.92
N TRP A 145 8.79 -0.10 2.10
CA TRP A 145 9.87 0.73 1.54
C TRP A 145 10.11 1.94 2.43
N LEU A 146 11.37 2.21 2.71
CA LEU A 146 11.85 3.35 3.48
C LEU A 146 12.73 4.24 2.61
N ASP A 147 12.78 5.54 2.91
CA ASP A 147 13.71 6.51 2.28
C ASP A 147 15.12 6.50 2.90
N THR A 148 15.30 5.73 3.97
CA THR A 148 16.53 5.63 4.76
C THR A 148 16.96 4.17 4.96
N THR A 149 18.24 3.98 5.29
CA THR A 149 18.82 2.69 5.69
C THR A 149 19.22 2.64 7.17
N GLU A 150 18.91 3.69 7.93
CA GLU A 150 19.20 3.77 9.37
C GLU A 150 18.42 2.73 10.18
N PHE A 151 17.21 2.37 9.74
CA PHE A 151 16.34 1.43 10.44
C PHE A 151 16.31 0.07 9.74
N GLN A 152 17.07 -0.89 10.29
CA GLN A 152 17.19 -2.24 9.72
C GLN A 152 16.62 -3.33 10.63
N ASP A 153 16.29 -3.00 11.88
CA ASP A 153 15.62 -3.92 12.81
C ASP A 153 14.14 -4.10 12.39
N PRO A 154 13.65 -5.33 12.15
CA PRO A 154 12.24 -5.60 11.85
C PRO A 154 11.26 -5.06 12.91
N ASN A 155 11.71 -4.79 14.14
CA ASN A 155 10.91 -4.13 15.18
C ASN A 155 10.61 -2.66 14.89
N PHE A 156 11.17 -2.08 13.83
CA PHE A 156 10.74 -0.81 13.29
C PHE A 156 9.25 -0.83 12.90
N ILE A 157 8.74 -1.98 12.47
CA ILE A 157 7.35 -2.19 12.06
C ILE A 157 6.54 -2.75 13.24
N VAL A 158 5.32 -2.23 13.43
CA VAL A 158 4.37 -2.78 14.42
C VAL A 158 4.10 -4.26 14.16
N ASP A 159 3.66 -4.99 15.17
CA ASP A 159 3.23 -6.38 14.95
C ASP A 159 1.97 -6.39 14.08
N VAL A 160 2.05 -7.10 12.95
CA VAL A 160 0.93 -7.28 12.02
C VAL A 160 0.60 -8.78 11.96
N PRO A 161 -0.66 -9.18 12.17
CA PRO A 161 -1.07 -10.58 12.06
C PRO A 161 -0.59 -11.21 10.75
N ASN A 162 -0.03 -12.41 10.84
CA ASN A 162 0.51 -13.19 9.71
C ASN A 162 1.68 -12.54 8.93
N LEU A 163 2.30 -11.48 9.46
CA LEU A 163 3.53 -10.88 8.92
C LEU A 163 4.71 -11.20 9.86
N PRO A 164 5.45 -12.30 9.63
CA PRO A 164 6.49 -12.73 10.56
C PRO A 164 7.71 -11.81 10.52
N LYS A 165 8.16 -11.34 11.68
CA LYS A 165 9.47 -10.67 11.84
C LYS A 165 10.63 -11.64 11.67
N GLN A 166 10.45 -12.89 12.09
CA GLN A 166 11.44 -13.95 11.87
C GLN A 166 11.62 -14.22 10.37
N GLY A 167 12.86 -14.11 9.89
CA GLY A 167 13.17 -14.25 8.47
C GLY A 167 12.84 -13.01 7.61
N CYS A 168 12.39 -11.91 8.23
CA CYS A 168 12.37 -10.61 7.58
C CYS A 168 13.80 -10.18 7.23
N LEU A 169 14.01 -9.73 6.00
CA LEU A 169 15.29 -9.22 5.54
C LEU A 169 15.17 -7.72 5.28
N PHE A 170 16.06 -6.92 5.84
CA PHE A 170 16.26 -5.56 5.35
C PHE A 170 17.17 -5.60 4.12
N LYS A 171 16.75 -4.97 3.03
CA LYS A 171 17.51 -4.89 1.77
C LYS A 171 17.64 -3.44 1.35
N LYS A 172 18.87 -2.96 1.18
CA LYS A 172 19.12 -1.65 0.57
C LYS A 172 18.63 -1.65 -0.88
N HIS A 173 18.17 -0.51 -1.34
CA HIS A 173 17.99 -0.31 -2.78
C HIS A 173 19.37 -0.06 -3.40
N GLU A 174 19.71 -0.75 -4.48
CA GLU A 174 21.02 -0.62 -5.16
C GLU A 174 20.85 -0.13 -6.61
N PRO A 175 20.12 0.98 -6.85
CA PRO A 175 19.79 1.41 -8.21
C PRO A 175 21.04 1.50 -9.07
N GLU A 176 21.04 0.80 -10.21
CA GLU A 176 22.12 0.88 -11.19
C GLU A 176 22.20 2.33 -11.67
N PHE A 177 23.20 3.05 -11.17
CA PHE A 177 23.61 4.36 -11.64
C PHE A 177 25.14 4.39 -11.69
#